data_AF-A0A7Y6BTR3-F1
#
_entry.id   AF-A0A7Y6BTR3-F1
#
_cell.length_a   1.000
_cell.length_b   1.000
_cell.length_c   1.000
_cell.angle_alpha   90.00
_cell.angle_beta   90.00
_cell.angle_gamma   90.00
#
_symmetry.space_group_name_H-M   'P 1'
#
loop_
_entity.id
_entity.type
_entity.pdbx_description
1 polymer ?
#
loop_
_entity_poly.entity_id
_entity_poly.type
_entity_poly.pdbx_seq_one_letter_code
_entity_poly.pdbx_strand_id
1 'polypeptide(L)'
;MLEFSVIERGGYIPAVEKNKAFLRADGWNDYSFVTMFYLTVFDEHGEKCDIGNVKIGFVGQKEEVSTYSLIDKKFSQLPEMFFSLGESIDYYVNLSKLSDGFKHNLLKAIQDLV
;
A
#
# COMPACT_ATOMS: atom_id res chain seq x y z
N MET A 1 -8.64 -12.38 -7.30
CA MET A 1 -7.69 -11.35 -7.76
C MET A 1 -7.64 -10.30 -6.67
N LEU A 2 -6.45 -9.84 -6.28
CA LEU A 2 -6.26 -8.83 -5.23
C LEU A 2 -6.70 -7.45 -5.75
N GLU A 3 -7.58 -6.77 -5.00
CA GLU A 3 -8.00 -5.39 -5.29
C GLU A 3 -7.42 -4.44 -4.24
N PHE A 4 -6.98 -3.27 -4.66
CA PHE A 4 -6.54 -2.19 -3.79
C PHE A 4 -7.60 -1.10 -3.70
N SER A 5 -7.76 -0.52 -2.52
CA SER A 5 -8.53 0.69 -2.27
C SER A 5 -7.65 1.72 -1.58
N VAL A 6 -7.48 2.88 -2.19
CA VAL A 6 -6.72 3.99 -1.60
C VAL A 6 -7.70 4.92 -0.90
N ILE A 7 -7.44 5.14 0.38
CA ILE A 7 -8.32 5.90 1.26
C ILE A 7 -7.55 7.04 1.94
N GLU A 8 -8.26 8.10 2.29
CA GLU A 8 -7.73 9.17 3.13
C GLU A 8 -7.52 8.70 4.58
N ARG A 9 -6.87 9.53 5.38
CA ARG A 9 -6.52 9.24 6.78
C ARG A 9 -7.71 8.80 7.64
N GLY A 10 -8.88 9.43 7.46
CA GLY A 10 -10.12 9.09 8.16
C GLY A 10 -10.95 8.01 7.46
N GLY A 11 -10.45 7.45 6.35
CA GLY A 11 -11.18 6.51 5.52
C GLY A 11 -11.52 5.21 6.25
N TYR A 12 -12.75 4.75 6.00
CA TYR A 12 -13.28 3.53 6.58
C TYR A 12 -12.67 2.28 5.93
N ILE A 13 -12.28 1.32 6.77
CA ILE A 13 -11.93 -0.03 6.35
C ILE A 13 -13.03 -0.95 6.91
N PRO A 14 -13.75 -1.71 6.06
CA PRO A 14 -14.75 -2.66 6.52
C PRO A 14 -14.19 -3.69 7.51
N ALA A 15 -15.05 -4.23 8.37
CA ALA A 15 -14.65 -5.28 9.31
C ALA A 15 -14.35 -6.62 8.63
N VAL A 16 -14.98 -6.89 7.49
CA VAL A 16 -14.85 -8.14 6.72
C VAL A 16 -14.70 -7.80 5.25
N GLU A 17 -13.62 -8.29 4.66
CA GLU A 17 -13.28 -8.24 3.23
C GLU A 17 -12.47 -9.50 2.90
N LYS A 18 -12.14 -9.72 1.62
CA LYS A 18 -11.32 -10.86 1.19
C LYS A 18 -10.61 -10.54 -0.11
N ASN A 19 -9.34 -10.93 -0.22
CA ASN A 19 -8.48 -10.56 -1.35
C ASN A 19 -8.45 -9.05 -1.61
N LYS A 20 -8.29 -8.25 -0.54
CA LYS A 20 -8.35 -6.80 -0.63
C LYS A 20 -7.27 -6.13 0.19
N ALA A 21 -6.66 -5.10 -0.37
CA ALA A 21 -5.66 -4.27 0.28
C ALA A 21 -6.18 -2.83 0.39
N PHE A 22 -5.86 -2.18 1.49
CA PHE A 22 -6.17 -0.79 1.76
C PHE A 22 -4.88 -0.03 1.96
N LEU A 23 -4.71 1.03 1.17
CA LEU A 23 -3.62 2.00 1.33
C LEU A 23 -4.22 3.26 1.93
N ARG A 24 -3.99 3.47 3.22
CA ARG A 24 -4.45 4.66 3.92
C ARG A 24 -3.36 5.72 3.89
N ALA A 25 -3.62 6.85 3.24
CA ALA A 25 -2.72 7.99 3.33
C ALA A 25 -2.71 8.53 4.78
N ASP A 26 -1.54 8.72 5.36
CA ASP A 26 -1.40 9.30 6.70
C ASP A 26 -1.17 10.82 6.67
N GLY A 27 -0.78 11.36 5.50
CA GLY A 27 -0.46 12.76 5.28
C GLY A 27 0.92 13.17 5.79
N TRP A 28 1.80 12.21 6.12
CA TRP A 28 3.16 12.49 6.55
C TRP A 28 3.95 13.15 5.42
N ASN A 29 4.51 14.30 5.72
CA ASN A 29 5.37 15.05 4.82
C ASN A 29 6.83 14.72 5.17
N ASP A 30 7.47 13.90 4.34
CA ASP A 30 8.86 13.53 4.48
C ASP A 30 9.73 14.47 3.65
N TYR A 31 10.17 15.58 4.26
CA TYR A 31 11.02 16.59 3.63
C TYR A 31 10.50 17.05 2.25
N SER A 32 9.28 17.57 2.26
CA SER A 32 8.48 18.01 1.10
C SER A 32 7.82 16.92 0.25
N PHE A 33 8.05 15.63 0.51
CA PHE A 33 7.41 14.55 -0.24
C PHE A 33 6.36 13.81 0.59
N VAL A 34 5.11 13.82 0.12
CA VAL A 34 3.99 13.09 0.76
C VAL A 34 3.77 11.78 0.02
N THR A 35 4.45 10.73 0.49
CA THR A 35 4.51 9.39 -0.14
C THR A 35 4.06 8.27 0.80
N MET A 36 3.78 8.57 2.07
CA MET A 36 3.54 7.54 3.08
C MET A 36 2.09 7.04 3.08
N PHE A 37 1.95 5.73 3.21
CA PHE A 37 0.69 5.03 3.39
C PHE A 37 0.83 3.97 4.49
N TYR A 38 -0.27 3.70 5.19
CA TYR A 38 -0.41 2.50 6.02
C TYR A 38 -1.12 1.41 5.21
N LEU A 39 -0.50 0.24 5.09
CA LEU A 39 -1.04 -0.91 4.38
C LEU A 39 -1.75 -1.87 5.33
N THR A 40 -3.04 -2.10 5.06
CA THR A 40 -3.85 -3.15 5.69
C THR A 40 -4.33 -4.11 4.60
N VAL A 41 -4.29 -5.41 4.85
CA VAL A 41 -4.75 -6.43 3.89
C VAL A 41 -5.78 -7.36 4.52
N PHE A 42 -6.68 -7.86 3.68
CA PHE A 42 -7.55 -9.00 3.94
C PHE A 42 -7.13 -10.09 2.96
N ASP A 43 -6.60 -11.18 3.50
CA ASP A 43 -6.02 -12.27 2.72
C ASP A 43 -7.08 -13.10 1.96
N GLU A 44 -6.68 -14.23 1.37
CA GLU A 44 -7.58 -15.16 0.70
C GLU A 44 -8.57 -15.87 1.64
N HIS A 45 -8.38 -15.81 2.96
CA HIS A 45 -9.28 -16.35 3.97
C HIS A 45 -10.17 -15.25 4.60
N GLY A 46 -9.89 -13.98 4.32
CA GLY A 46 -10.54 -12.83 4.92
C GLY A 46 -9.94 -12.44 6.27
N GLU A 47 -8.78 -12.99 6.62
CA GLU A 47 -8.04 -12.58 7.81
C GLU A 47 -7.42 -11.20 7.58
N LYS A 48 -7.70 -10.28 8.51
CA LYS A 48 -7.17 -8.93 8.47
C LYS A 48 -5.74 -8.93 9.02
N CYS A 49 -4.79 -8.46 8.22
CA CYS A 49 -3.42 -8.21 8.63
C CYS A 49 -3.06 -6.73 8.44
N ASP A 50 -2.67 -6.07 9.52
CA ASP A 50 -2.08 -4.73 9.44
C ASP A 50 -0.58 -4.89 9.14
N ILE A 51 -0.19 -4.59 7.91
CA ILE A 51 1.18 -4.82 7.41
C ILE A 51 2.12 -3.75 7.95
N GLY A 52 1.71 -2.48 7.85
CA GLY A 52 2.48 -1.35 8.35
C GLY A 52 2.69 -0.26 7.31
N ASN A 53 3.63 0.63 7.60
CA ASN A 53 3.93 1.78 6.75
C ASN A 53 4.74 1.37 5.50
N VAL A 54 4.31 1.92 4.37
CA VAL A 54 4.95 1.78 3.07
C VAL A 54 5.01 3.14 2.41
N LYS A 55 6.17 3.49 1.87
CA LYS A 55 6.31 4.67 1.02
C LYS A 55 6.02 4.24 -0.41
N ILE A 56 5.16 4.99 -1.09
CA ILE A 56 4.89 4.83 -2.52
C ILE A 56 5.27 6.14 -3.21
N GLY A 57 6.29 6.09 -4.05
CA GLY A 57 6.77 7.22 -4.85
C GLY A 57 6.49 7.00 -6.33
N PHE A 58 6.79 8.02 -7.15
CA PHE A 58 6.75 7.89 -8.60
C PHE A 58 7.90 8.64 -9.28
N VAL A 59 8.26 8.18 -10.48
CA VAL A 59 9.34 8.77 -11.28
C VAL A 59 9.02 10.22 -11.63
N GLY A 60 9.95 11.13 -11.36
CA GLY A 60 9.79 12.57 -11.62
C GLY A 60 8.90 13.29 -10.62
N GLN A 61 8.64 12.71 -9.44
CA GLN A 61 7.84 13.33 -8.39
C GLN A 61 8.38 14.70 -7.99
N LYS A 62 7.47 15.68 -7.95
CA LYS A 62 7.71 17.02 -7.44
C LYS A 62 7.10 17.18 -6.04
N GLU A 63 7.64 18.10 -5.26
CA GLU A 63 7.22 18.37 -3.89
C GLU A 63 5.73 18.76 -3.78
N GLU A 64 5.17 19.41 -4.80
CA GLU A 64 3.77 19.88 -4.79
C GLU A 64 2.76 18.75 -5.06
N VAL A 65 3.21 17.59 -5.53
CA VAL A 65 2.33 16.48 -5.93
C VAL A 65 2.50 15.30 -4.98
N SER A 66 1.53 15.13 -4.09
CA SER A 66 1.46 13.94 -3.23
C SER A 66 1.16 12.68 -4.06
N THR A 67 1.68 11.53 -3.62
CA THR A 67 1.32 10.26 -4.26
C THR A 67 -0.18 9.99 -4.15
N TYR A 68 -0.79 10.33 -3.01
CA TYR A 68 -2.24 10.17 -2.80
C TYR A 68 -3.09 10.93 -3.82
N SER A 69 -2.66 12.10 -4.28
CA SER A 69 -3.39 12.86 -5.31
C SER A 69 -3.29 12.26 -6.71
N LEU A 70 -2.24 11.50 -7.01
CA LEU A 70 -1.99 10.94 -8.34
C LEU A 70 -2.47 9.49 -8.48
N ILE A 71 -2.37 8.69 -7.42
CA ILE A 71 -2.74 7.28 -7.41
C ILE A 71 -4.26 7.09 -7.58
N ASP A 72 -4.64 6.11 -8.41
CA ASP A 72 -6.03 5.72 -8.56
C ASP A 72 -6.61 5.22 -7.23
N LYS A 73 -7.88 5.59 -6.95
CA LYS A 73 -8.53 5.19 -5.69
C LYS A 73 -8.84 3.70 -5.64
N LYS A 74 -8.84 3.02 -6.78
CA LYS A 74 -8.97 1.57 -6.91
C LYS A 74 -8.09 1.07 -8.03
N PHE A 75 -7.33 -0.01 -7.78
CA PHE A 75 -6.48 -0.63 -8.78
C PHE A 75 -6.21 -2.10 -8.43
N SER A 76 -5.71 -2.88 -9.38
CA SER A 76 -5.16 -4.22 -9.13
C SER A 76 -3.63 -4.26 -9.25
N GLN A 77 -3.04 -3.30 -9.96
CA GLN A 77 -1.60 -3.09 -10.07
C GLN A 77 -1.30 -1.61 -10.31
N LEU A 78 -0.24 -1.10 -9.68
CA LEU A 78 0.28 0.23 -9.92
C LEU A 78 1.00 0.31 -11.27
N PRO A 79 0.84 1.42 -12.01
CA PRO A 79 1.63 1.67 -13.21
C PRO A 79 3.14 1.62 -12.94
N GLU A 80 3.94 1.25 -13.94
CA GLU A 80 5.41 1.10 -13.82
C GLU A 80 6.16 2.38 -13.39
N MET A 81 5.52 3.54 -13.50
CA MET A 81 6.09 4.79 -13.01
C MET A 81 6.14 4.89 -11.47
N PHE A 82 5.39 4.04 -10.76
CA PHE A 82 5.40 3.99 -9.30
C PHE A 82 6.39 2.95 -8.79
N PHE A 83 6.85 3.16 -7.56
CA PHE A 83 7.65 2.19 -6.81
C PHE A 83 7.29 2.28 -5.33
N SER A 84 7.55 1.22 -4.58
CA SER A 84 7.31 1.21 -3.14
C SER A 84 8.44 0.60 -2.33
N LEU A 85 8.47 0.96 -1.05
CA LEU A 85 9.42 0.44 -0.07
C LEU A 85 8.79 0.44 1.33
N GLY A 86 8.88 -0.69 2.02
CA GLY A 86 8.48 -0.81 3.42
C GLY A 86 9.32 0.09 4.33
N GLU A 87 8.70 0.74 5.31
CA GLU A 87 9.41 1.69 6.19
C GLU A 87 10.29 0.99 7.25
N SER A 88 9.88 -0.19 7.73
CA SER A 88 10.48 -0.83 8.90
C SER A 88 10.67 -2.33 8.72
N ILE A 89 11.45 -2.95 9.62
CA ILE A 89 11.59 -4.41 9.69
C ILE A 89 10.24 -5.08 9.97
N ASP A 90 9.42 -4.48 10.83
CA ASP A 90 8.11 -5.01 11.19
C ASP A 90 7.18 -5.15 9.98
N TYR A 91 7.30 -4.26 8.98
CA TYR A 91 6.58 -4.37 7.71
C TYR A 91 6.84 -5.73 7.04
N TYR A 92 8.11 -6.11 6.89
CA TYR A 92 8.50 -7.38 6.26
C TYR A 92 8.19 -8.60 7.14
N VAL A 93 8.29 -8.45 8.47
CA VAL A 93 7.85 -9.49 9.41
C VAL A 93 6.35 -9.73 9.28
N ASN A 94 5.52 -8.69 9.16
CA ASN A 94 4.08 -8.83 8.96
C ASN A 94 3.74 -9.42 7.58
N LEU A 95 4.43 -9.00 6.52
CA LEU A 95 4.30 -9.60 5.19
C LEU A 95 4.58 -11.10 5.19
N SER A 96 5.55 -11.56 5.97
CA SER A 96 5.91 -12.98 6.06
C SER A 96 4.81 -13.87 6.65
N LYS A 97 3.78 -13.29 7.27
CA LYS A 97 2.62 -14.02 7.81
C LYS A 97 1.60 -14.38 6.71
N LEU A 98 1.65 -13.69 5.57
CA LEU A 98 0.79 -13.96 4.42
C LEU A 98 1.29 -15.20 3.67
N SER A 99 0.39 -15.87 2.94
CA SER A 99 0.80 -16.94 2.04
C SER A 99 1.77 -16.39 0.98
N ASP A 100 2.72 -17.22 0.54
CA ASP A 100 3.74 -16.79 -0.43
C ASP A 100 3.15 -16.26 -1.73
N GLY A 101 2.07 -16.88 -2.21
CA GLY A 101 1.35 -16.43 -3.40
C GLY A 101 0.68 -15.07 -3.21
N PHE A 102 0.04 -14.85 -2.05
CA PHE A 102 -0.59 -13.56 -1.74
C PHE A 102 0.46 -12.46 -1.60
N LYS A 103 1.52 -12.71 -0.82
CA LYS A 103 2.66 -11.80 -0.63
C LYS A 103 3.30 -11.41 -1.96
N HIS A 104 3.57 -12.38 -2.84
CA HIS A 104 4.13 -12.11 -4.16
C HIS A 104 3.23 -11.21 -5.00
N ASN A 105 1.93 -11.51 -5.05
CA ASN A 105 0.97 -10.70 -5.81
C ASN A 105 0.83 -9.29 -5.24
N LEU A 106 0.82 -9.15 -3.91
CA LEU A 106 0.76 -7.88 -3.19
C LEU A 106 1.96 -6.99 -3.54
N LEU A 107 3.19 -7.49 -3.34
CA LEU A 107 4.43 -6.74 -3.59
C LEU A 107 4.58 -6.36 -5.06
N LYS A 108 4.28 -7.29 -5.97
CA LYS A 108 4.28 -7.02 -7.41
C LYS A 108 3.27 -5.95 -7.79
N ALA A 109 2.08 -5.97 -7.20
CA ALA A 109 1.03 -5.00 -7.51
C ALA A 109 1.39 -3.58 -7.06
N ILE A 110 2.20 -3.41 -6.01
CA ILE A 110 2.64 -2.09 -5.53
C ILE A 110 4.04 -1.70 -6.00
N GLN A 111 4.65 -2.48 -6.91
CA GLN A 111 5.99 -2.23 -7.44
C GLN A 111 7.05 -2.11 -6.32
N ASP A 112 7.03 -3.04 -5.35
CA ASP A 112 8.01 -3.06 -4.26
C ASP A 112 9.43 -3.31 -4.81
N LEU A 113 10.41 -2.65 -4.21
CA LEU A 113 11.80 -2.66 -4.67
C LEU A 113 12.65 -3.82 -4.10
N VAL A 114 12.13 -4.62 -3.15
CA VAL A 114 12.88 -5.67 -2.42
C VAL A 114 12.44 -7.08 -2.79
#